data_AF-A0A947X1B7-F1
#
_entry.id   AF-A0A947X1B7-F1
#
_cell.length_a   1.000
_cell.length_b   1.000
_cell.length_c   1.000
_cell.angle_alpha   90.00
_cell.angle_beta   90.00
_cell.angle_gamma   90.00
#
_symmetry.space_group_name_H-M   'P 1'
#
loop_
_entity.id
_entity.type
_entity.pdbx_description
1 polymer ?
#
loop_
_entity_poly.entity_id
_entity_poly.type
_entity_poly.pdbx_seq_one_letter_code
_entity_poly.pdbx_strand_id
1 'polypeptide(L)'
;MLPDPTGIGRVCMYGQPRLGSDAFVRFMRMLSALALLVAIGGAVILTLQVNEEPQPPQVEFVSGYGPGLVLLESATSTGPDPFTAPVAVDLVIDQALLAYPPLRSDALETPHRLGSRADLLVAREFGWELVARRDIGGGRLPIDEIHSLAADLLGLDATIADVEDRNGDGFDDDGSFTLRAGDGSAVCVTLGSSRTLTKAQGRQIDVEDSAAANGLVWDPNGPCGTRTAPAEINRVKTGATPGVFGAARSGEVCDIGLLVSSLQSNPRAAEGWATVHGIPAGSISDYVSGLTPVVLLLDTAVTNFGWRNGEILPRQSVLQRGTSVLVDRRGRPVARCQSGSPLRPPQPLPATPAFQGDPWPGFSSALIDEIAAADHDVIEFVLVDIVTGEAIRRTPGIPGAQASLAGPIYVVEG
;
A
#
# COMPACT_ATOMS: atom_id res chain seq x y z
N MET A 1 28.72 22.62 49.60
CA MET A 1 28.92 22.93 48.17
C MET A 1 28.02 21.99 47.39
N LEU A 2 27.29 22.52 46.41
CA LEU A 2 26.17 21.97 45.61
C LEU A 2 24.76 22.04 46.25
N PRO A 3 23.90 22.94 45.71
CA PRO A 3 22.46 22.99 45.94
C PRO A 3 21.63 22.49 44.73
N ASP A 4 20.37 22.21 45.05
CA ASP A 4 19.16 22.01 44.24
C ASP A 4 18.82 23.21 43.33
N PRO A 5 18.15 23.00 42.18
CA PRO A 5 17.26 24.03 41.66
C PRO A 5 15.88 23.49 41.25
N THR A 6 14.89 23.82 42.09
CA THR A 6 13.57 24.26 41.64
C THR A 6 13.68 25.69 41.08
N GLY A 7 13.05 25.96 39.94
CA GLY A 7 13.18 27.27 39.26
C GLY A 7 12.00 27.62 38.37
N ILE A 8 10.79 27.69 38.95
CA ILE A 8 9.64 28.32 38.31
C ILE A 8 9.88 29.83 38.28
N GLY A 9 10.26 30.36 37.12
CA GLY A 9 10.32 31.81 36.89
C GLY A 9 8.91 32.39 36.72
N ARG A 10 8.29 32.87 37.80
CA ARG A 10 7.15 33.79 37.72
C ARG A 10 7.67 35.20 37.47
N VAL A 11 7.37 35.76 36.31
CA VAL A 11 7.44 37.21 36.09
C VAL A 11 6.06 37.79 36.38
N CYS A 12 5.84 38.26 37.60
CA CYS A 12 4.70 39.11 37.93
C CYS A 12 5.08 40.57 37.60
N MET A 13 4.55 41.13 36.52
CA MET A 13 4.52 42.59 36.37
C MET A 13 3.23 43.12 37.00
N TYR A 14 3.35 43.65 38.22
CA TYR A 14 2.33 44.54 38.78
C TYR A 14 2.56 45.95 38.23
N GLY A 15 1.54 46.48 37.57
CA GLY A 15 1.49 47.86 37.12
C GLY A 15 0.51 47.98 35.98
N GLN A 16 -0.65 48.59 36.23
CA GLN A 16 -1.52 49.00 35.12
C GLN A 16 -0.87 50.18 34.39
N PRO A 17 -0.80 50.13 33.05
CA PRO A 17 -1.00 51.33 32.28
C PRO A 17 -2.20 51.14 31.34
N ARG A 18 -3.02 52.18 31.27
CA ARG A 18 -4.00 52.37 30.19
C ARG A 18 -3.30 52.14 28.85
N LEU A 19 -3.90 51.33 27.97
CA LEU A 19 -3.32 51.00 26.66
C LEU A 19 -3.07 52.27 25.83
N GLY A 20 -1.82 52.74 25.83
CA GLY A 20 -1.30 53.70 24.86
C GLY A 20 -0.89 52.97 23.58
N SER A 21 -0.95 53.70 22.46
CA SER A 21 -0.61 53.26 21.09
C SER A 21 0.69 52.45 20.98
N ASP A 22 1.65 52.67 21.87
CA ASP A 22 2.94 51.99 21.87
C ASP A 22 2.89 50.51 22.30
N ALA A 23 1.90 50.12 23.11
CA ALA A 23 1.71 48.71 23.51
C ALA A 23 1.19 47.87 22.33
N PHE A 24 0.27 48.45 21.54
CA PHE A 24 -0.25 47.84 20.33
C PHE A 24 0.84 47.70 19.24
N VAL A 25 1.67 48.73 19.08
CA VAL A 25 2.80 48.67 18.13
C VAL A 25 3.85 47.64 18.55
N ARG A 26 4.12 47.47 19.86
CA ARG A 26 5.02 46.40 20.35
C ARG A 26 4.44 45.00 20.17
N PHE A 27 3.14 44.82 20.39
CA PHE A 27 2.44 43.56 20.10
C PHE A 27 2.50 43.21 18.61
N MET A 28 2.22 44.17 17.72
CA MET A 28 2.33 43.99 16.28
C MET A 28 3.76 43.68 15.81
N ARG A 29 4.78 44.29 16.43
CA ARG A 29 6.20 44.00 16.13
C ARG A 29 6.63 42.60 16.60
N MET A 30 6.10 42.09 17.72
CA MET A 30 6.31 40.69 18.12
C MET A 30 5.62 39.71 17.16
N LEU A 31 4.42 40.04 16.67
CA LEU A 31 3.72 39.27 15.63
C LEU A 31 4.49 39.22 14.30
N SER A 32 5.12 40.32 13.89
CA SER A 32 5.99 40.35 12.70
C SER A 32 7.22 39.45 12.85
N ALA A 33 7.79 39.37 14.06
CA ALA A 33 8.94 38.49 14.34
C ALA A 33 8.55 37.01 14.42
N LEU A 34 7.32 36.69 14.88
CA LEU A 34 6.81 35.31 14.90
C LEU A 34 6.40 34.83 13.50
N ALA A 35 5.86 35.73 12.66
CA ALA A 35 5.57 35.44 11.25
C ALA A 35 6.83 35.21 10.40
N LEU A 36 8.00 35.69 10.83
CA LEU A 36 9.27 35.51 10.11
C LEU A 36 10.00 34.20 10.45
N LEU A 37 9.49 33.38 11.38
CA LEU A 37 10.08 32.09 11.76
C LEU A 37 9.39 30.87 11.11
N VAL A 38 8.41 31.06 10.23
CA VAL A 38 7.84 29.97 9.40
C VAL A 38 8.14 30.23 7.93
N ALA A 39 9.41 30.13 7.57
CA ALA A 39 9.85 29.99 6.19
C ALA A 39 9.86 28.51 5.75
N ILE A 40 8.81 27.74 6.10
CA ILE A 40 8.51 26.43 5.51
C ILE A 40 6.97 26.29 5.47
N GLY A 41 6.35 26.76 4.39
CA GLY A 41 5.13 26.19 3.81
C GLY A 41 3.80 26.17 4.60
N GLY A 42 3.61 26.97 5.67
CA GLY A 42 2.33 27.02 6.40
C GLY A 42 1.56 28.32 6.20
N ALA A 43 0.26 28.25 5.87
CA ALA A 43 -0.66 29.39 5.95
C ALA A 43 -1.25 29.47 7.38
N VAL A 44 -1.16 30.65 8.00
CA VAL A 44 -1.75 30.92 9.33
C VAL A 44 -3.02 31.73 9.12
N ILE A 45 -4.18 31.17 9.48
CA ILE A 45 -5.45 31.91 9.53
C ILE A 45 -5.75 32.23 11.00
N LEU A 46 -5.81 33.52 11.32
CA LEU A 46 -6.16 34.04 12.65
C LEU A 46 -7.62 34.49 12.65
N THR A 47 -8.48 33.79 13.38
CA THR A 47 -9.83 34.24 13.70
C THR A 47 -9.85 34.88 15.09
N LEU A 48 -10.06 36.19 15.16
CA LEU A 48 -10.26 36.92 16.41
C LEU A 48 -11.75 36.92 16.76
N GLN A 49 -12.14 36.16 17.80
CA GLN A 49 -13.45 36.35 18.43
C GLN A 49 -13.32 37.32 19.60
N VAL A 50 -14.12 38.38 19.59
CA VAL A 50 -14.22 39.34 20.69
C VAL A 50 -15.36 38.87 21.60
N ASN A 51 -15.01 38.17 22.69
CA ASN A 51 -15.93 37.88 23.78
C ASN A 51 -15.70 38.86 24.94
N GLU A 52 -16.78 39.30 25.57
CA GLU A 52 -16.81 40.35 26.63
C GLU A 52 -16.30 39.91 28.02
N GLU A 53 -15.58 38.79 28.14
CA GLU A 53 -14.86 38.42 29.37
C GLU A 53 -13.43 37.94 29.04
N PRO A 54 -12.39 38.38 29.77
CA PRO A 54 -11.00 38.15 29.39
C PRO A 54 -10.55 36.76 29.82
N GLN A 55 -11.00 35.73 29.11
CA GLN A 55 -10.23 34.48 29.07
C GLN A 55 -9.03 34.68 28.13
N PRO A 56 -7.83 34.17 28.47
CA PRO A 56 -6.68 34.29 27.59
C PRO A 56 -7.03 33.68 26.22
N PRO A 57 -6.69 34.34 25.10
CA PRO A 57 -6.99 33.80 23.78
C PRO A 57 -6.32 32.42 23.66
N GLN A 58 -7.14 31.38 23.61
CA GLN A 58 -6.71 30.04 23.24
C GLN A 58 -6.37 30.12 21.76
N VAL A 59 -5.09 30.27 21.44
CA VAL A 59 -4.60 30.14 20.06
C VAL A 59 -4.62 28.65 19.75
N GLU A 60 -5.71 28.18 19.18
CA GLU A 60 -5.81 26.82 18.70
C GLU A 60 -5.11 26.72 17.34
N PHE A 61 -3.97 26.03 17.30
CA PHE A 61 -3.26 25.77 16.05
C PHE A 61 -3.98 24.66 15.28
N VAL A 62 -4.83 25.05 14.34
CA VAL A 62 -5.34 24.13 13.31
C VAL A 62 -4.22 23.92 12.28
N SER A 63 -3.32 22.97 12.54
CA SER A 63 -2.38 22.45 11.55
C SER A 63 -3.12 21.65 10.47
N GLY A 64 -3.89 22.30 9.62
CA GLY A 64 -4.37 21.66 8.39
C GLY A 64 -3.19 21.06 7.63
N TYR A 65 -3.35 19.87 7.05
CA TYR A 65 -2.38 19.35 6.10
C TYR A 65 -2.37 20.35 4.94
N GLY A 66 -1.28 21.12 4.81
CA GLY A 66 -1.15 22.13 3.77
C GLY A 66 -1.35 21.50 2.39
N PRO A 67 -1.77 22.27 1.37
CA PRO A 67 -1.93 21.76 0.02
C PRO A 67 -0.56 21.24 -0.48
N GLY A 68 -0.42 19.91 -0.55
CA GLY A 68 0.81 19.24 -0.96
C GLY A 68 1.43 18.27 0.05
N LEU A 69 0.88 18.18 1.27
CA LEU A 69 1.28 17.17 2.25
C LEU A 69 0.48 15.88 2.07
N VAL A 70 1.19 14.77 1.84
CA VAL A 70 0.63 13.43 1.63
C VAL A 70 1.05 12.53 2.78
N LEU A 71 0.09 11.92 3.45
CA LEU A 71 0.37 11.00 4.56
C LEU A 71 0.70 9.61 4.06
N LEU A 72 1.74 8.99 4.60
CA LEU A 72 2.02 7.57 4.43
C LEU A 72 1.31 6.80 5.53
N GLU A 73 0.35 5.94 5.16
CA GLU A 73 -0.44 5.16 6.10
C GLU A 73 -0.16 3.67 5.90
N SER A 74 0.56 3.06 6.85
CA SER A 74 0.85 1.63 6.81
C SER A 74 -0.42 0.78 6.94
N ALA A 75 -0.39 -0.43 6.41
CA ALA A 75 -1.57 -1.29 6.40
C ALA A 75 -2.05 -1.72 7.81
N THR A 76 -1.16 -1.68 8.81
CA THR A 76 -1.52 -1.92 10.23
C THR A 76 -1.82 -0.65 11.02
N SER A 77 -1.50 0.54 10.49
CA SER A 77 -1.74 1.79 11.19
C SER A 77 -3.23 2.06 11.28
N THR A 78 -3.74 2.25 12.49
CA THR A 78 -5.13 2.68 12.72
C THR A 78 -5.38 4.13 12.28
N GLY A 79 -4.32 4.89 11.98
CA GLY A 79 -4.39 6.33 11.74
C GLY A 79 -4.77 7.12 13.01
N PRO A 80 -4.75 8.46 12.96
CA PRO A 80 -5.26 9.30 14.04
C PRO A 80 -6.79 9.26 14.10
N ASP A 81 -7.31 9.14 15.34
CA ASP A 81 -8.72 9.14 15.78
C ASP A 81 -9.71 8.44 14.84
N PRO A 82 -10.08 7.18 15.11
CA PRO A 82 -10.87 6.45 14.15
C PRO A 82 -12.37 6.78 14.30
N PHE A 83 -13.11 6.62 13.20
CA PHE A 83 -14.57 6.59 13.24
C PHE A 83 -15.08 5.40 14.07
N THR A 84 -14.26 4.34 14.24
CA THR A 84 -14.61 3.07 14.91
C THR A 84 -13.36 2.38 15.49
N ALA A 85 -13.48 1.37 16.36
CA ALA A 85 -12.36 0.42 16.56
C ALA A 85 -11.99 -0.25 15.21
N PRO A 86 -10.79 -0.85 15.04
CA PRO A 86 -10.42 -1.50 13.78
C PRO A 86 -11.50 -2.50 13.37
N VAL A 87 -12.07 -2.31 12.17
CA VAL A 87 -13.01 -3.26 11.57
C VAL A 87 -12.29 -4.19 10.60
N ALA A 88 -10.97 -4.08 10.47
CA ALA A 88 -10.16 -5.06 9.79
C ALA A 88 -10.10 -6.35 10.62
N VAL A 89 -10.26 -7.48 9.94
CA VAL A 89 -9.98 -8.80 10.53
C VAL A 89 -8.46 -8.99 10.50
N ASP A 90 -7.88 -9.51 11.58
CA ASP A 90 -6.47 -9.89 11.58
C ASP A 90 -6.28 -11.10 10.66
N LEU A 91 -5.61 -10.87 9.54
CA LEU A 91 -5.36 -11.90 8.54
C LEU A 91 -4.22 -12.83 8.94
N VAL A 92 -3.38 -12.46 9.92
CA VAL A 92 -2.18 -13.21 10.34
C VAL A 92 -1.25 -13.53 9.15
N ILE A 93 -1.17 -12.62 8.18
CA ILE A 93 -0.28 -12.73 7.01
C ILE A 93 0.79 -11.65 7.13
N ASP A 94 2.06 -12.06 7.03
CA ASP A 94 3.17 -11.12 6.91
C ASP A 94 3.01 -10.31 5.62
N GLN A 95 3.07 -8.98 5.70
CA GLN A 95 2.95 -8.10 4.55
C GLN A 95 4.03 -8.33 3.49
N ALA A 96 5.18 -8.91 3.86
CA ALA A 96 6.22 -9.33 2.93
C ALA A 96 5.78 -10.51 2.04
N LEU A 97 4.76 -11.27 2.47
CA LEU A 97 4.21 -12.43 1.76
C LEU A 97 2.98 -12.10 0.92
N LEU A 98 2.50 -10.85 0.94
CA LEU A 98 1.40 -10.44 0.06
C LEU A 98 1.83 -10.57 -1.39
N ALA A 99 0.97 -11.22 -2.18
CA ALA A 99 1.17 -11.33 -3.61
C ALA A 99 1.33 -9.93 -4.24
N TYR A 100 2.35 -9.77 -5.07
CA TYR A 100 2.43 -8.59 -5.92
C TYR A 100 1.24 -8.61 -6.89
N PRO A 101 0.66 -7.44 -7.19
CA PRO A 101 -0.35 -7.34 -8.21
C PRO A 101 0.29 -7.76 -9.53
N PRO A 102 -0.38 -8.61 -10.30
CA PRO A 102 0.12 -9.06 -11.58
C PRO A 102 0.38 -7.84 -12.47
N LEU A 103 1.54 -7.82 -13.14
CA LEU A 103 1.92 -6.71 -14.03
C LEU A 103 0.94 -6.54 -15.20
N ARG A 104 0.15 -7.59 -15.50
CA ARG A 104 -0.89 -7.60 -16.52
C ARG A 104 -2.09 -8.43 -16.06
N SER A 105 -3.30 -8.05 -16.49
CA SER A 105 -4.54 -8.73 -16.09
C SER A 105 -4.68 -10.16 -16.63
N ASP A 106 -4.04 -10.46 -17.76
CA ASP A 106 -3.99 -11.81 -18.34
C ASP A 106 -3.20 -12.79 -17.47
N ALA A 107 -2.23 -12.32 -16.67
CA ALA A 107 -1.48 -13.17 -15.75
C ALA A 107 -2.37 -13.84 -14.68
N LEU A 108 -3.56 -13.30 -14.38
CA LEU A 108 -4.52 -13.96 -13.47
C LEU A 108 -5.33 -15.08 -14.10
N GLU A 109 -5.40 -15.11 -15.42
CA GLU A 109 -5.95 -16.25 -16.16
C GLU A 109 -4.85 -17.27 -16.48
N THR A 110 -3.60 -16.95 -16.14
CA THR A 110 -2.45 -17.84 -16.31
C THR A 110 -2.08 -18.54 -15.01
N PRO A 111 -1.40 -19.70 -15.06
CA PRO A 111 -0.91 -20.38 -13.87
C PRO A 111 0.24 -19.65 -13.12
N HIS A 112 0.75 -18.51 -13.62
CA HIS A 112 1.85 -17.73 -13.04
C HIS A 112 1.40 -16.94 -11.80
N ARG A 113 1.96 -17.23 -10.62
CA ARG A 113 1.65 -16.55 -9.34
C ARG A 113 2.69 -16.85 -8.26
N LEU A 114 2.73 -16.03 -7.20
CA LEU A 114 3.53 -16.33 -6.01
C LEU A 114 3.12 -17.69 -5.43
N GLY A 115 4.09 -18.59 -5.25
CA GLY A 115 3.85 -19.96 -4.79
C GLY A 115 3.33 -20.92 -5.86
N SER A 116 3.35 -20.52 -7.13
CA SER A 116 3.09 -21.41 -8.27
C SER A 116 4.06 -22.61 -8.29
N ARG A 117 3.77 -23.64 -9.09
CA ARG A 117 4.68 -24.78 -9.21
C ARG A 117 6.07 -24.34 -9.65
N ALA A 118 6.17 -23.38 -10.57
CA ALA A 118 7.44 -22.83 -11.01
C ALA A 118 8.20 -22.10 -9.88
N ASP A 119 7.52 -21.30 -9.04
CA ASP A 119 8.11 -20.69 -7.84
C ASP A 119 8.65 -21.76 -6.88
N LEU A 120 7.85 -22.79 -6.61
CA LEU A 120 8.23 -23.87 -5.71
C LEU A 120 9.43 -24.66 -6.24
N LEU A 121 9.52 -24.86 -7.56
CA LEU A 121 10.67 -25.53 -8.17
C LEU A 121 11.95 -24.70 -8.03
N VAL A 122 11.87 -23.39 -8.26
CA VAL A 122 13.02 -22.48 -8.08
C VAL A 122 13.43 -22.36 -6.61
N ALA A 123 12.47 -22.22 -5.68
CA ALA A 123 12.75 -22.06 -4.26
C ALA A 123 13.29 -23.33 -3.57
N ARG A 124 13.18 -24.49 -4.24
CA ARG A 124 13.67 -25.80 -3.77
C ARG A 124 15.10 -26.06 -4.23
N GLU A 125 15.50 -27.33 -4.15
CA GLU A 125 16.86 -27.83 -4.41
C GLU A 125 17.49 -27.28 -5.70
N PHE A 126 16.71 -27.08 -6.76
CA PHE A 126 17.19 -26.50 -8.01
C PHE A 126 17.81 -25.09 -7.82
N GLY A 127 17.12 -24.16 -7.17
CA GLY A 127 17.67 -22.82 -6.93
C GLY A 127 18.87 -22.83 -5.98
N TRP A 128 18.87 -23.73 -4.99
CA TRP A 128 20.01 -23.91 -4.10
C TRP A 128 21.26 -24.39 -4.85
N GLU A 129 21.10 -25.36 -5.75
CA GLU A 129 22.22 -25.92 -6.51
C GLU A 129 22.72 -24.94 -7.58
N LEU A 130 21.83 -24.18 -8.23
CA LEU A 130 22.22 -23.08 -9.13
C LEU A 130 23.16 -22.09 -8.45
N VAL A 131 22.81 -21.69 -7.22
CA VAL A 131 23.59 -20.76 -6.42
C VAL A 131 24.93 -21.37 -6.02
N ALA A 132 24.92 -22.62 -5.57
CA ALA A 132 26.12 -23.33 -5.14
C ALA A 132 27.13 -23.46 -6.29
N ARG A 133 26.68 -23.91 -7.47
CA ARG A 133 27.54 -24.06 -8.66
C ARG A 133 28.10 -22.75 -9.15
N ARG A 134 27.27 -21.72 -9.17
CA ARG A 134 27.72 -20.38 -9.55
C ARG A 134 28.79 -19.84 -8.60
N ASP A 135 28.61 -20.00 -7.30
CA ASP A 135 29.61 -19.54 -6.32
C ASP A 135 30.93 -20.29 -6.48
N ILE A 136 30.88 -21.60 -6.74
CA ILE A 136 32.08 -22.42 -7.05
C ILE A 136 32.74 -21.96 -8.37
N GLY A 137 31.94 -21.62 -9.38
CA GLY A 137 32.37 -21.15 -10.70
C GLY A 137 32.85 -19.70 -10.76
N GLY A 138 33.01 -19.01 -9.62
CA GLY A 138 33.52 -17.64 -9.57
C GLY A 138 32.48 -16.58 -9.97
N GLY A 139 31.19 -16.86 -9.80
CA GLY A 139 30.11 -15.88 -9.96
C GLY A 139 29.43 -15.87 -11.33
N ARG A 140 29.83 -16.75 -12.25
CA ARG A 140 29.11 -17.06 -13.50
C ARG A 140 28.72 -18.53 -13.51
N LEU A 141 27.67 -18.87 -14.23
CA LEU A 141 27.23 -20.26 -14.42
C LEU A 141 27.08 -20.52 -15.92
N PRO A 142 27.76 -21.53 -16.49
CA PRO A 142 27.61 -21.88 -17.91
C PRO A 142 26.19 -22.31 -18.24
N ILE A 143 25.73 -22.03 -19.46
CA ILE A 143 24.39 -22.39 -19.95
C ILE A 143 24.16 -23.90 -19.88
N ASP A 144 25.17 -24.69 -20.28
CA ASP A 144 25.11 -26.15 -20.22
C ASP A 144 24.91 -26.65 -18.78
N GLU A 145 25.47 -25.97 -17.79
CA GLU A 145 25.31 -26.33 -16.38
C GLU A 145 23.90 -25.98 -15.87
N ILE A 146 23.32 -24.84 -16.30
CA ILE A 146 21.92 -24.50 -16.02
C ILE A 146 20.99 -25.61 -16.55
N HIS A 147 21.18 -26.03 -17.81
CA HIS A 147 20.37 -27.08 -18.42
C HIS A 147 20.60 -28.45 -17.79
N SER A 148 21.84 -28.80 -17.44
CA SER A 148 22.15 -30.07 -16.75
C SER A 148 21.46 -30.13 -15.39
N LEU A 149 21.56 -29.07 -14.59
CA LEU A 149 20.89 -28.99 -13.29
C LEU A 149 19.38 -29.08 -13.42
N ALA A 150 18.80 -28.43 -14.44
CA ALA A 150 17.38 -28.53 -14.71
C ALA A 150 16.97 -29.96 -15.08
N ALA A 151 17.73 -30.63 -15.95
CA ALA A 151 17.47 -32.01 -16.31
C ALA A 151 17.54 -32.96 -15.10
N ASP A 152 18.54 -32.78 -14.24
CA ASP A 152 18.79 -33.64 -13.09
C ASP A 152 17.78 -33.44 -11.96
N LEU A 153 17.43 -32.19 -11.65
CA LEU A 153 16.64 -31.84 -10.47
C LEU A 153 15.15 -31.59 -10.76
N LEU A 154 14.82 -31.21 -12.00
CA LEU A 154 13.43 -30.91 -12.40
C LEU A 154 12.84 -32.01 -13.28
N GLY A 155 13.66 -32.75 -14.03
CA GLY A 155 13.20 -33.81 -14.92
C GLY A 155 12.18 -33.33 -15.96
N LEU A 156 11.08 -34.08 -16.14
CA LEU A 156 9.99 -33.72 -17.07
C LEU A 156 9.00 -32.70 -16.48
N ASP A 157 9.17 -32.30 -15.21
CA ASP A 157 8.24 -31.40 -14.53
C ASP A 157 8.47 -29.93 -14.86
N ALA A 158 9.58 -29.58 -15.52
CA ALA A 158 9.83 -28.23 -16.00
C ALA A 158 10.82 -28.18 -17.16
N THR A 159 10.84 -27.04 -17.85
CA THR A 159 11.75 -26.73 -18.95
C THR A 159 12.38 -25.36 -18.73
N ILE A 160 13.62 -25.19 -19.19
CA ILE A 160 14.31 -23.89 -19.24
C ILE A 160 14.18 -23.30 -20.64
N ALA A 161 13.89 -22.01 -20.73
CA ALA A 161 13.80 -21.23 -21.96
C ALA A 161 14.41 -19.83 -21.76
N ASP A 162 14.49 -19.04 -22.84
CA ASP A 162 14.93 -17.64 -22.82
C ASP A 162 16.35 -17.44 -22.26
N VAL A 163 17.25 -18.40 -22.47
CA VAL A 163 18.69 -18.26 -22.17
C VAL A 163 19.39 -17.66 -23.39
N GLU A 164 20.10 -16.54 -23.24
CA GLU A 164 20.69 -15.80 -24.36
C GLU A 164 22.22 -15.90 -24.38
N ASP A 165 22.80 -16.46 -25.46
CA ASP A 165 24.24 -16.40 -25.73
C ASP A 165 24.50 -15.78 -27.11
N ARG A 166 24.45 -14.45 -27.17
CA ARG A 166 24.67 -13.70 -28.41
C ARG A 166 26.16 -13.61 -28.76
N ASN A 167 27.03 -13.72 -27.77
CA ASN A 167 28.47 -13.54 -27.93
C ASN A 167 29.22 -14.87 -28.19
N GLY A 168 28.59 -16.02 -27.91
CA GLY A 168 29.09 -17.37 -28.14
C GLY A 168 30.07 -17.89 -27.07
N ASP A 169 30.12 -17.28 -25.88
CA ASP A 169 31.03 -17.67 -24.81
C ASP A 169 30.47 -18.80 -23.92
N GLY A 170 29.25 -19.28 -24.20
CA GLY A 170 28.60 -20.37 -23.46
C GLY A 170 28.00 -19.91 -22.13
N PHE A 171 27.89 -18.61 -21.91
CA PHE A 171 27.24 -18.03 -20.74
C PHE A 171 26.04 -17.18 -21.15
N ASP A 172 25.10 -17.09 -20.22
CA ASP A 172 23.91 -16.29 -20.38
C ASP A 172 24.25 -14.79 -20.29
N ASP A 173 23.92 -14.04 -21.34
CA ASP A 173 24.34 -12.66 -21.58
C ASP A 173 23.63 -11.66 -20.69
N ASP A 174 22.33 -11.85 -20.44
CA ASP A 174 21.54 -11.02 -19.54
C ASP A 174 21.42 -11.62 -18.14
N GLY A 175 21.95 -12.84 -17.97
CA GLY A 175 21.91 -13.59 -16.72
C GLY A 175 20.49 -13.93 -16.29
N SER A 176 19.54 -14.00 -17.22
CA SER A 176 18.16 -14.33 -16.95
C SER A 176 17.63 -15.44 -17.86
N PHE A 177 16.77 -16.29 -17.29
CA PHE A 177 16.12 -17.35 -18.05
C PHE A 177 14.73 -17.66 -17.50
N THR A 178 13.87 -18.20 -18.35
CA THR A 178 12.54 -18.67 -17.96
C THR A 178 12.60 -20.11 -17.48
N LEU A 179 12.15 -20.39 -16.26
CA LEU A 179 11.76 -21.73 -15.85
C LEU A 179 10.26 -21.89 -16.04
N ARG A 180 9.83 -22.88 -16.82
CA ARG A 180 8.41 -23.21 -17.04
C ARG A 180 8.09 -24.59 -16.49
N ALA A 181 7.15 -24.68 -15.55
CA ALA A 181 6.68 -25.92 -14.96
C ALA A 181 5.60 -26.61 -15.82
N GLY A 182 5.38 -27.90 -15.58
CA GLY A 182 4.45 -28.74 -16.33
C GLY A 182 2.97 -28.41 -16.16
N ASP A 183 2.60 -27.58 -15.16
CA ASP A 183 1.25 -27.02 -15.03
C ASP A 183 1.06 -25.73 -15.85
N GLY A 184 2.06 -25.35 -16.63
CA GLY A 184 2.09 -24.14 -17.44
C GLY A 184 2.61 -22.90 -16.72
N SER A 185 2.76 -22.94 -15.38
CA SER A 185 3.37 -21.83 -14.63
C SER A 185 4.84 -21.66 -15.04
N ALA A 186 5.39 -20.49 -14.79
CA ALA A 186 6.72 -20.08 -15.22
C ALA A 186 7.14 -18.83 -14.46
N VAL A 187 8.44 -18.72 -14.21
CA VAL A 187 9.06 -17.58 -13.55
C VAL A 187 10.28 -17.14 -14.38
N CYS A 188 10.57 -15.85 -14.38
CA CYS A 188 11.84 -15.35 -14.86
C CYS A 188 12.84 -15.44 -13.72
N VAL A 189 13.90 -16.20 -13.90
CA VAL A 189 15.01 -16.31 -12.95
C VAL A 189 16.12 -15.36 -13.39
N THR A 190 16.74 -14.67 -12.45
CA THR A 190 17.92 -13.82 -12.67
C THR A 190 19.06 -14.28 -11.78
N LEU A 191 20.20 -14.56 -12.39
CA LEU A 191 21.48 -14.93 -11.78
C LEU A 191 22.43 -13.72 -11.77
N GLY A 192 22.17 -12.77 -10.88
CA GLY A 192 22.98 -11.55 -10.71
C GLY A 192 24.17 -11.72 -9.76
N SER A 193 25.06 -10.73 -9.66
CA SER A 193 26.28 -10.74 -8.80
C SER A 193 26.03 -11.16 -7.34
N SER A 194 26.88 -12.05 -6.81
CA SER A 194 26.88 -12.41 -5.39
C SER A 194 27.27 -11.22 -4.51
N ARG A 195 26.53 -11.01 -3.42
CA ARG A 195 26.74 -9.91 -2.45
C ARG A 195 27.59 -10.39 -1.29
N THR A 196 28.90 -10.40 -1.49
CA THR A 196 29.88 -10.99 -0.57
C THR A 196 29.83 -10.38 0.82
N LEU A 197 29.60 -9.08 0.96
CA LEU A 197 29.50 -8.42 2.26
C LEU A 197 28.26 -8.89 3.04
N THR A 198 27.09 -8.94 2.39
CA THR A 198 25.83 -9.42 2.96
C THR A 198 25.94 -10.88 3.38
N LYS A 199 26.55 -11.74 2.54
CA LYS A 199 26.87 -13.13 2.89
C LYS A 199 27.81 -13.23 4.08
N ALA A 200 28.88 -12.42 4.12
CA ALA A 200 29.85 -12.43 5.22
C ALA A 200 29.24 -12.01 6.57
N GLN A 201 28.16 -11.24 6.54
CA GLN A 201 27.36 -10.88 7.72
C GLN A 201 26.33 -11.95 8.11
N GLY A 202 26.27 -13.08 7.41
CA GLY A 202 25.30 -14.16 7.65
C GLY A 202 23.87 -13.82 7.23
N ARG A 203 23.68 -12.80 6.38
CA ARG A 203 22.37 -12.37 5.91
C ARG A 203 22.02 -13.02 4.57
N GLN A 204 20.78 -13.47 4.43
CA GLN A 204 20.25 -14.04 3.19
C GLN A 204 19.72 -12.98 2.22
N ILE A 205 19.29 -11.83 2.75
CA ILE A 205 18.74 -10.70 2.00
C ILE A 205 19.52 -9.43 2.36
N ASP A 206 19.79 -8.60 1.37
CA ASP A 206 20.37 -7.27 1.54
C ASP A 206 19.31 -6.30 2.09
N VAL A 207 19.66 -5.54 3.13
CA VAL A 207 18.69 -4.69 3.83
C VAL A 207 18.44 -3.38 3.08
N GLU A 208 19.35 -2.97 2.20
CA GLU A 208 19.22 -1.70 1.47
C GLU A 208 18.22 -1.81 0.31
N ASP A 209 18.20 -2.95 -0.39
CA ASP A 209 17.41 -3.13 -1.61
C ASP A 209 16.56 -4.40 -1.62
N SER A 210 16.56 -5.19 -0.53
CA SER A 210 15.83 -6.44 -0.40
C SER A 210 16.23 -7.54 -1.42
N ALA A 211 17.39 -7.42 -2.07
CA ALA A 211 17.88 -8.42 -3.00
C ALA A 211 18.53 -9.61 -2.29
N ALA A 212 18.47 -10.79 -2.91
CA ALA A 212 19.09 -11.98 -2.35
C ALA A 212 20.62 -11.86 -2.31
N ALA A 213 21.23 -12.27 -1.18
CA ALA A 213 22.66 -12.16 -0.97
C ALA A 213 23.47 -13.02 -1.95
N ASN A 214 22.89 -14.10 -2.45
CA ASN A 214 23.44 -14.94 -3.51
C ASN A 214 23.26 -14.38 -4.92
N GLY A 215 22.48 -13.32 -5.10
CA GLY A 215 22.18 -12.75 -6.41
C GLY A 215 21.18 -13.56 -7.25
N LEU A 216 20.62 -14.65 -6.72
CA LEU A 216 19.50 -15.36 -7.34
C LEU A 216 18.21 -14.63 -7.00
N VAL A 217 17.47 -14.16 -8.00
CA VAL A 217 16.13 -13.59 -7.85
C VAL A 217 15.21 -14.29 -8.85
N TRP A 218 13.94 -14.48 -8.51
CA TRP A 218 12.94 -14.87 -9.50
C TRP A 218 11.73 -13.97 -9.44
N ASP A 219 11.15 -13.70 -10.62
CA ASP A 219 9.93 -12.94 -10.79
C ASP A 219 8.73 -13.89 -10.88
N PRO A 220 7.87 -13.95 -9.85
CA PRO A 220 6.69 -14.81 -9.86
C PRO A 220 5.60 -14.33 -10.84
N ASN A 221 5.80 -13.17 -11.51
CA ASN A 221 4.81 -12.58 -12.42
C ASN A 221 4.82 -13.17 -13.83
N GLY A 222 5.76 -14.07 -14.17
CA GLY A 222 5.76 -14.76 -15.46
C GLY A 222 7.15 -15.00 -16.05
N PRO A 223 7.22 -15.44 -17.33
CA PRO A 223 8.49 -15.71 -18.03
C PRO A 223 9.27 -14.43 -18.34
N CYS A 224 10.56 -14.56 -18.64
CA CYS A 224 11.43 -13.45 -19.04
C CYS A 224 10.91 -12.75 -20.32
N GLY A 225 11.27 -11.48 -20.50
CA GLY A 225 10.86 -10.69 -21.67
C GLY A 225 9.40 -10.22 -21.67
N THR A 226 8.55 -10.64 -20.71
CA THR A 226 7.32 -9.91 -20.41
C THR A 226 7.73 -8.57 -19.82
N ARG A 227 7.81 -7.53 -20.67
CA ARG A 227 8.17 -6.17 -20.24
C ARG A 227 7.44 -5.81 -18.93
N THR A 228 8.18 -5.78 -17.83
CA THR A 228 7.87 -4.95 -16.67
C THR A 228 7.89 -3.53 -17.21
N ALA A 229 6.71 -2.98 -17.51
CA ALA A 229 6.62 -1.60 -17.94
C ALA A 229 7.37 -0.74 -16.90
N PRO A 230 8.13 0.28 -17.31
CA PRO A 230 8.70 1.23 -16.37
C PRO A 230 7.58 1.72 -15.45
N ALA A 231 7.90 1.87 -14.16
CA ALA A 231 7.00 2.47 -13.19
C ALA A 231 6.55 3.86 -13.70
N GLU A 232 5.40 3.92 -14.36
CA GLU A 232 4.74 5.18 -14.64
C GLU A 232 4.43 5.86 -13.31
N ILE A 233 4.73 7.15 -13.22
CA ILE A 233 4.44 7.97 -12.05
C ILE A 233 2.95 8.37 -12.15
N ASN A 234 2.14 8.13 -11.12
CA ASN A 234 0.68 8.32 -11.12
C ASN A 234 -0.08 7.42 -12.10
N ARG A 235 0.09 6.10 -11.96
CA ARG A 235 -0.65 5.16 -12.81
C ARG A 235 -2.09 5.11 -12.34
N VAL A 236 -3.01 5.27 -13.29
CA VAL A 236 -4.44 5.08 -13.02
C VAL A 236 -4.79 3.64 -13.38
N LYS A 237 -5.21 2.87 -12.38
CA LYS A 237 -5.80 1.55 -12.56
C LYS A 237 -7.31 1.66 -12.44
N THR A 238 -8.04 0.91 -13.25
CA THR A 238 -9.49 0.80 -13.06
C THR A 238 -9.78 -0.20 -11.94
N GLY A 239 -10.83 0.04 -11.15
CA GLY A 239 -11.27 -0.89 -10.11
C GLY A 239 -11.77 -2.25 -10.64
N ALA A 240 -12.05 -2.35 -11.94
CA ALA A 240 -12.38 -3.62 -12.61
C ALA A 240 -11.15 -4.40 -13.09
N THR A 241 -9.96 -3.80 -13.06
CA THR A 241 -8.73 -4.45 -13.52
C THR A 241 -8.46 -5.69 -12.66
N PRO A 242 -8.40 -6.91 -13.26
CA PRO A 242 -8.03 -8.11 -12.52
C PRO A 242 -6.74 -7.90 -11.74
N GLY A 243 -6.73 -8.29 -10.46
CA GLY A 243 -5.50 -8.34 -9.65
C GLY A 243 -5.02 -7.02 -9.08
N VAL A 244 -5.79 -5.95 -9.26
CA VAL A 244 -5.62 -4.71 -8.48
C VAL A 244 -5.93 -4.94 -6.99
N PHE A 245 -6.76 -5.94 -6.70
CA PHE A 245 -7.22 -6.30 -5.37
C PHE A 245 -6.93 -7.75 -5.02
N GLY A 246 -6.66 -7.99 -3.75
CA GLY A 246 -6.61 -9.31 -3.13
C GLY A 246 -7.79 -9.53 -2.19
N ALA A 247 -7.95 -10.76 -1.72
CA ALA A 247 -8.80 -11.09 -0.60
C ALA A 247 -8.44 -12.44 0.01
N ALA A 248 -8.87 -12.69 1.24
CA ALA A 248 -8.94 -14.06 1.75
C ALA A 248 -10.12 -14.80 1.09
N ARG A 249 -10.01 -16.14 0.94
CA ARG A 249 -11.15 -16.97 0.47
C ARG A 249 -12.37 -16.88 1.36
N SER A 250 -12.18 -16.74 2.67
CA SER A 250 -13.29 -16.49 3.61
C SER A 250 -14.02 -15.19 3.30
N GLY A 251 -13.38 -14.22 2.65
CA GLY A 251 -13.93 -12.89 2.38
C GLY A 251 -13.92 -11.94 3.58
N GLU A 252 -13.49 -12.42 4.74
CA GLU A 252 -13.46 -11.68 6.00
C GLU A 252 -12.19 -10.84 6.10
N VAL A 253 -12.11 -9.74 5.33
CA VAL A 253 -11.01 -8.75 5.46
C VAL A 253 -11.49 -7.44 6.10
N CYS A 254 -12.82 -7.24 6.14
CA CYS A 254 -13.50 -6.11 6.76
C CYS A 254 -14.81 -6.57 7.43
N ASP A 255 -15.02 -6.20 8.69
CA ASP A 255 -16.25 -6.42 9.44
C ASP A 255 -17.25 -5.28 9.17
N ILE A 256 -18.11 -5.51 8.17
CA ILE A 256 -19.18 -4.59 7.77
C ILE A 256 -20.18 -4.36 8.93
N GLY A 257 -20.47 -5.40 9.71
CA GLY A 257 -21.42 -5.30 10.83
C GLY A 257 -20.88 -4.40 11.94
N LEU A 258 -19.60 -4.54 12.27
CA LEU A 258 -18.92 -3.68 13.23
C LEU A 258 -18.83 -2.24 12.75
N LEU A 259 -18.57 -2.00 11.45
CA LEU A 259 -18.60 -0.65 10.88
C LEU A 259 -19.98 0.01 11.04
N VAL A 260 -21.04 -0.69 10.63
CA VAL A 260 -22.42 -0.17 10.68
C VAL A 260 -22.83 0.10 12.12
N SER A 261 -22.62 -0.86 13.03
CA SER A 261 -22.99 -0.70 14.45
C SER A 261 -22.22 0.44 15.13
N SER A 262 -20.93 0.59 14.83
CA SER A 262 -20.11 1.67 15.36
C SER A 262 -20.59 3.05 14.87
N LEU A 263 -20.87 3.19 13.56
CA LEU A 263 -21.44 4.44 13.01
C LEU A 263 -22.82 4.74 13.63
N GLN A 264 -23.69 3.73 13.78
CA GLN A 264 -25.02 3.92 14.39
C GLN A 264 -24.96 4.33 15.86
N SER A 265 -23.95 3.86 16.61
CA SER A 265 -23.73 4.24 18.01
C SER A 265 -23.22 5.68 18.18
N ASN A 266 -22.75 6.32 17.11
CA ASN A 266 -22.24 7.69 17.13
C ASN A 266 -22.88 8.53 16.01
N PRO A 267 -23.99 9.23 16.30
CA PRO A 267 -24.72 10.02 15.30
C PRO A 267 -23.87 11.04 14.55
N ARG A 268 -22.91 11.70 15.22
CA ARG A 268 -22.02 12.67 14.60
C ARG A 268 -21.07 11.99 13.60
N ALA A 269 -20.53 10.82 13.97
CA ALA A 269 -19.69 10.02 13.07
C ALA A 269 -20.48 9.55 11.84
N ALA A 270 -21.71 9.06 12.04
CA ALA A 270 -22.61 8.67 10.95
C ALA A 270 -22.91 9.85 10.01
N GLU A 271 -23.24 11.03 10.53
CA GLU A 271 -23.51 12.23 9.73
C GLU A 271 -22.29 12.65 8.90
N GLY A 272 -21.10 12.67 9.50
CA GLY A 272 -19.86 12.96 8.77
C GLY A 272 -19.59 11.93 7.68
N TRP A 273 -19.70 10.64 8.00
CA TRP A 273 -19.49 9.55 7.06
C TRP A 273 -20.45 9.64 5.86
N ALA A 274 -21.74 9.85 6.14
CA ALA A 274 -22.78 10.03 5.13
C ALA A 274 -22.54 11.27 4.26
N THR A 275 -22.07 12.37 4.86
CA THR A 275 -21.73 13.62 4.14
C THR A 275 -20.61 13.41 3.12
N VAL A 276 -19.58 12.63 3.46
CA VAL A 276 -18.46 12.33 2.55
C VAL A 276 -18.93 11.58 1.30
N HIS A 277 -19.86 10.65 1.46
CA HIS A 277 -20.43 9.86 0.37
C HIS A 277 -21.65 10.51 -0.30
N GLY A 278 -22.17 11.63 0.24
CA GLY A 278 -23.33 12.32 -0.31
C GLY A 278 -24.63 11.52 -0.17
N ILE A 279 -24.77 10.73 0.90
CA ILE A 279 -25.95 9.91 1.18
C ILE A 279 -26.68 10.39 2.44
N PRO A 280 -27.96 10.03 2.64
CA PRO A 280 -28.62 10.21 3.93
C PRO A 280 -28.00 9.32 5.01
N ALA A 281 -27.87 9.82 6.24
CA ALA A 281 -27.30 9.04 7.36
C ALA A 281 -28.09 7.75 7.65
N GLY A 282 -29.41 7.77 7.46
CA GLY A 282 -30.25 6.57 7.58
C GLY A 282 -29.98 5.49 6.53
N SER A 283 -29.30 5.82 5.43
CA SER A 283 -28.99 4.91 4.32
C SER A 283 -27.60 4.27 4.42
N ILE A 284 -26.83 4.55 5.49
CA ILE A 284 -25.47 4.00 5.67
C ILE A 284 -25.48 2.47 5.65
N SER A 285 -26.42 1.83 6.36
CA SER A 285 -26.49 0.37 6.43
C SER A 285 -26.66 -0.25 5.04
N ASP A 286 -27.63 0.25 4.27
CA ASP A 286 -27.89 -0.24 2.91
C ASP A 286 -26.71 0.04 1.98
N TYR A 287 -26.11 1.23 2.07
CA TYR A 287 -24.94 1.59 1.27
C TYR A 287 -23.75 0.68 1.54
N VAL A 288 -23.39 0.47 2.81
CA VAL A 288 -22.23 -0.35 3.21
C VAL A 288 -22.47 -1.83 2.86
N SER A 289 -23.71 -2.32 2.95
CA SER A 289 -24.03 -3.70 2.58
C SER A 289 -23.77 -4.04 1.12
N GLY A 290 -23.77 -3.03 0.22
CA GLY A 290 -23.44 -3.21 -1.19
C GLY A 290 -21.95 -3.15 -1.51
N LEU A 291 -21.09 -2.92 -0.51
CA LEU A 291 -19.64 -2.78 -0.70
C LEU A 291 -18.93 -4.12 -0.62
N THR A 292 -17.83 -4.23 -1.36
CA THR A 292 -17.05 -5.46 -1.45
C THR A 292 -15.78 -5.34 -0.59
N PRO A 293 -15.56 -6.23 0.39
CA PRO A 293 -14.35 -6.23 1.19
C PRO A 293 -13.17 -6.82 0.39
N VAL A 294 -12.08 -6.05 0.27
CA VAL A 294 -10.87 -6.40 -0.48
C VAL A 294 -9.60 -5.90 0.23
N VAL A 295 -8.45 -6.36 -0.26
CA VAL A 295 -7.11 -5.91 0.15
C VAL A 295 -6.45 -5.20 -1.03
N LEU A 296 -5.85 -4.04 -0.80
CA LEU A 296 -5.06 -3.34 -1.82
C LEU A 296 -3.78 -4.11 -2.10
N LEU A 297 -3.49 -4.44 -3.36
CA LEU A 297 -2.20 -5.05 -3.74
C LEU A 297 -1.18 -4.01 -4.20
N LEU A 298 -1.59 -2.74 -4.33
CA LEU A 298 -0.77 -1.60 -4.73
C LEU A 298 -0.73 -0.56 -3.60
N ASP A 299 0.36 0.19 -3.53
CA ASP A 299 0.39 1.43 -2.75
C ASP A 299 -0.54 2.44 -3.43
N THR A 300 -1.62 2.84 -2.74
CA THR A 300 -2.77 3.50 -3.37
C THR A 300 -2.98 4.91 -2.83
N ALA A 301 -3.02 5.90 -3.72
CA ALA A 301 -3.39 7.27 -3.37
C ALA A 301 -4.91 7.40 -3.15
N VAL A 302 -5.30 8.04 -2.05
CA VAL A 302 -6.70 8.31 -1.68
C VAL A 302 -6.84 9.67 -1.02
N THR A 303 -8.06 10.20 -1.01
CA THR A 303 -8.46 11.20 -0.01
C THR A 303 -9.08 10.46 1.19
N ASN A 304 -8.35 10.38 2.30
CA ASN A 304 -8.81 9.77 3.55
C ASN A 304 -9.39 10.83 4.48
N PHE A 305 -10.59 10.60 5.02
CA PHE A 305 -11.23 11.53 5.94
C PHE A 305 -11.07 11.07 7.39
N GLY A 306 -10.91 12.02 8.30
CA GLY A 306 -10.91 11.77 9.74
C GLY A 306 -11.46 12.95 10.52
N TRP A 307 -11.70 12.73 11.81
CA TRP A 307 -12.16 13.78 12.69
C TRP A 307 -10.99 14.58 13.25
N ARG A 308 -11.19 15.89 13.35
CA ARG A 308 -10.33 16.77 14.11
C ARG A 308 -11.16 17.94 14.61
N ASN A 309 -11.04 18.25 15.91
CA ASN A 309 -11.77 19.36 16.55
C ASN A 309 -13.29 19.31 16.29
N GLY A 310 -13.83 18.09 16.17
CA GLY A 310 -15.25 17.87 15.88
C GLY A 310 -15.65 18.12 14.42
N GLU A 311 -14.72 18.30 13.50
CA GLU A 311 -15.00 18.41 12.05
C GLU A 311 -14.42 17.23 11.29
N ILE A 312 -15.10 16.84 10.21
CA ILE A 312 -14.62 15.83 9.28
C ILE A 312 -13.77 16.50 8.21
N LEU A 313 -12.48 16.17 8.17
CA LEU A 313 -11.51 16.84 7.30
C LEU A 313 -10.86 15.85 6.32
N PRO A 314 -10.69 16.25 5.04
CA PRO A 314 -9.96 15.46 4.06
C PRO A 314 -8.45 15.50 4.32
N ARG A 315 -7.77 14.41 3.99
CA ARG A 315 -6.31 14.31 3.97
C ARG A 315 -5.88 13.52 2.74
N GLN A 316 -4.88 14.01 2.02
CA GLN A 316 -4.26 13.20 0.97
C GLN A 316 -3.40 12.13 1.62
N SER A 317 -3.56 10.87 1.20
CA SER A 317 -2.90 9.75 1.83
C SER A 317 -2.50 8.70 0.79
N VAL A 318 -1.38 8.02 1.05
CA VAL A 318 -1.00 6.78 0.38
C VAL A 318 -1.23 5.65 1.37
N LEU A 319 -2.16 4.77 1.02
CA LEU A 319 -2.38 3.52 1.74
C LEU A 319 -1.36 2.50 1.25
N GLN A 320 -0.60 1.92 2.17
CA GLN A 320 0.32 0.84 1.86
C GLN A 320 -0.44 -0.36 1.28
N ARG A 321 0.17 -1.06 0.32
CA ARG A 321 -0.27 -2.41 -0.06
C ARG A 321 -0.51 -3.30 1.17
N GLY A 322 -1.52 -4.15 1.11
CA GLY A 322 -2.01 -4.92 2.25
C GLY A 322 -3.09 -4.22 3.07
N THR A 323 -3.38 -2.95 2.81
CA THR A 323 -4.48 -2.27 3.50
C THR A 323 -5.82 -2.85 3.06
N SER A 324 -6.64 -3.28 4.02
CA SER A 324 -8.02 -3.72 3.76
C SER A 324 -8.95 -2.53 3.59
N VAL A 325 -9.77 -2.59 2.54
CA VAL A 325 -10.73 -1.54 2.16
C VAL A 325 -12.06 -2.15 1.71
N LEU A 326 -13.12 -1.36 1.82
CA LEU A 326 -14.40 -1.61 1.15
C LEU A 326 -14.40 -0.86 -0.19
N VAL A 327 -14.78 -1.56 -1.26
CA VAL A 327 -14.93 -0.97 -2.61
C VAL A 327 -16.37 -0.96 -3.08
N ASP A 328 -16.74 0.05 -3.86
CA ASP A 328 -18.07 0.14 -4.48
C ASP A 328 -18.23 -0.82 -5.68
N ARG A 329 -19.41 -0.84 -6.30
CA ARG A 329 -19.73 -1.69 -7.46
C ARG A 329 -18.87 -1.42 -8.70
N ARG A 330 -18.11 -0.32 -8.72
CA ARG A 330 -17.19 0.06 -9.81
C ARG A 330 -15.73 -0.08 -9.39
N GLY A 331 -15.48 -0.66 -8.21
CA GLY A 331 -14.16 -0.95 -7.68
C GLY A 331 -13.42 0.26 -7.12
N ARG A 332 -14.10 1.36 -6.76
CA ARG A 332 -13.42 2.46 -6.05
C ARG A 332 -13.31 2.15 -4.56
N PRO A 333 -12.14 2.37 -3.92
CA PRO A 333 -12.04 2.39 -2.47
C PRO A 333 -12.94 3.46 -1.85
N VAL A 334 -13.82 3.07 -0.93
CA VAL A 334 -14.78 3.97 -0.27
C VAL A 334 -14.68 3.97 1.25
N ALA A 335 -14.10 2.94 1.87
CA ALA A 335 -13.81 2.96 3.30
C ALA A 335 -12.55 2.16 3.62
N ARG A 336 -11.76 2.65 4.56
CA ARG A 336 -10.60 1.94 5.11
C ARG A 336 -11.02 1.08 6.28
N CYS A 337 -10.74 -0.22 6.25
CA CYS A 337 -11.24 -1.13 7.27
C CYS A 337 -10.47 -1.02 8.59
N GLN A 338 -9.19 -0.64 8.57
CA GLN A 338 -8.41 -0.46 9.80
C GLN A 338 -8.94 0.67 10.71
N SER A 339 -9.63 1.69 10.16
CA SER A 339 -10.08 2.88 10.89
C SER A 339 -11.57 3.20 10.77
N GLY A 340 -12.29 2.52 9.87
CA GLY A 340 -13.66 2.86 9.48
C GLY A 340 -13.79 4.17 8.69
N SER A 341 -12.67 4.80 8.34
CA SER A 341 -12.66 6.11 7.67
C SER A 341 -13.29 6.05 6.28
N PRO A 342 -14.16 7.01 5.92
CA PRO A 342 -14.65 7.12 4.56
C PRO A 342 -13.54 7.65 3.64
N LEU A 343 -13.49 7.11 2.43
CA LEU A 343 -12.49 7.41 1.41
C LEU A 343 -13.15 8.04 0.18
N ARG A 344 -12.41 8.90 -0.51
CA ARG A 344 -12.73 9.41 -1.84
C ARG A 344 -11.52 9.25 -2.77
N PRO A 345 -11.71 9.38 -4.09
CA PRO A 345 -10.60 9.47 -5.03
C PRO A 345 -9.56 10.51 -4.57
N PRO A 346 -8.27 10.28 -4.85
CA PRO A 346 -7.22 11.25 -4.52
C PRO A 346 -7.47 12.55 -5.27
N GLN A 347 -7.01 13.66 -4.68
CA GLN A 347 -6.83 14.88 -5.46
C GLN A 347 -5.52 14.73 -6.26
N PRO A 348 -5.41 15.39 -7.43
CA PRO A 348 -4.16 15.40 -8.18
C PRO A 348 -3.00 15.82 -7.28
N LEU A 349 -2.02 14.93 -7.11
CA LEU A 349 -0.83 15.22 -6.35
C LEU A 349 0.03 16.25 -7.11
N PRO A 350 0.70 17.19 -6.41
CA PRO A 350 1.68 18.05 -7.05
C PRO A 350 2.84 17.21 -7.60
N ALA A 351 3.59 17.75 -8.56
CA ALA A 351 4.72 17.04 -9.19
C ALA A 351 5.77 16.54 -8.19
N THR A 352 5.93 17.24 -7.07
CA THR A 352 6.81 16.86 -5.95
C THR A 352 6.01 16.92 -4.64
N PRO A 353 5.28 15.86 -4.28
CA PRO A 353 4.54 15.81 -3.02
C PRO A 353 5.50 15.73 -1.83
N ALA A 354 5.15 16.39 -0.74
CA ALA A 354 5.83 16.21 0.53
C ALA A 354 5.17 15.03 1.26
N PHE A 355 5.94 13.99 1.57
CA PHE A 355 5.44 12.85 2.33
C PHE A 355 5.66 13.03 3.83
N GLN A 356 4.68 12.62 4.64
CA GLN A 356 4.79 12.57 6.09
C GLN A 356 4.40 11.19 6.63
N GLY A 357 5.19 10.68 7.56
CA GLY A 357 5.09 9.32 8.10
C GLY A 357 6.34 8.52 7.75
N ASP A 358 6.47 7.34 8.35
CA ASP A 358 7.60 6.46 8.10
C ASP A 358 7.35 5.66 6.80
N PRO A 359 8.21 5.79 5.78
CA PRO A 359 8.10 4.95 4.59
C PRO A 359 8.40 3.50 4.96
N TRP A 360 7.60 2.57 4.44
CA TRP A 360 7.85 1.14 4.58
C TRP A 360 8.97 0.65 3.65
N PRO A 361 9.61 -0.50 3.95
CA PRO A 361 10.51 -1.16 3.01
C PRO A 361 9.84 -1.36 1.63
N GLY A 362 10.50 -0.88 0.57
CA GLY A 362 9.98 -0.94 -0.79
C GLY A 362 9.04 0.20 -1.20
N PHE A 363 8.73 1.16 -0.31
CA PHE A 363 8.01 2.38 -0.70
C PHE A 363 8.77 3.13 -1.79
N SER A 364 8.05 3.51 -2.85
CA SER A 364 8.58 4.36 -3.93
C SER A 364 7.50 5.33 -4.38
N SER A 365 7.83 6.62 -4.44
CA SER A 365 6.91 7.64 -4.95
C SER A 365 6.56 7.46 -6.43
N ALA A 366 7.36 6.67 -7.17
CA ALA A 366 7.08 6.30 -8.55
C ALA A 366 6.10 5.12 -8.67
N LEU A 367 5.79 4.42 -7.58
CA LEU A 367 4.92 3.23 -7.54
C LEU A 367 3.62 3.51 -6.77
N ILE A 368 3.13 4.74 -6.83
CA ILE A 368 1.84 5.13 -6.26
C ILE A 368 0.78 5.09 -7.36
N ASP A 369 -0.28 4.32 -7.13
CA ASP A 369 -1.39 4.13 -8.06
C ASP A 369 -2.66 4.85 -7.57
N GLU A 370 -3.46 5.36 -8.50
CA GLU A 370 -4.86 5.70 -8.27
C GLU A 370 -5.73 4.53 -8.74
N ILE A 371 -6.77 4.19 -7.97
CA ILE A 371 -7.81 3.26 -8.42
C ILE A 371 -9.07 4.04 -8.79
N ALA A 372 -9.26 4.28 -10.08
CA ALA A 372 -10.42 4.94 -10.65
C ALA A 372 -11.62 3.99 -10.76
N ALA A 373 -12.84 4.55 -10.79
CA ALA A 373 -14.04 3.77 -11.09
C ALA A 373 -13.96 3.16 -12.49
N ALA A 374 -14.45 1.93 -12.63
CA ALA A 374 -14.81 1.39 -13.93
C ALA A 374 -15.95 2.19 -14.58
N ASP A 375 -15.99 2.19 -15.92
CA ASP A 375 -17.02 2.89 -16.70
C ASP A 375 -18.43 2.34 -16.43
N HIS A 376 -18.50 1.05 -16.10
CA HIS A 376 -19.72 0.32 -15.80
C HIS A 376 -19.58 -0.43 -14.47
N ASP A 377 -20.72 -0.82 -13.90
CA ASP A 377 -20.74 -1.69 -12.73
C ASP A 377 -20.03 -3.00 -13.05
N VAL A 378 -19.12 -3.39 -12.17
CA VAL A 378 -18.40 -4.66 -12.25
C VAL A 378 -19.39 -5.78 -12.00
N ILE A 379 -19.47 -6.75 -12.90
CA ILE A 379 -20.33 -7.92 -12.71
C ILE A 379 -19.68 -8.88 -11.70
N GLU A 380 -18.35 -9.02 -11.81
CA GLU A 380 -17.53 -9.90 -10.99
C GLU A 380 -16.11 -9.33 -10.89
N PHE A 381 -15.59 -9.20 -9.67
CA PHE A 381 -14.20 -8.89 -9.43
C PHE A 381 -13.34 -10.14 -9.55
N VAL A 382 -12.20 -10.03 -10.23
CA VAL A 382 -11.15 -11.05 -10.24
C VAL A 382 -10.06 -10.61 -9.25
N LEU A 383 -10.10 -11.19 -8.07
CA LEU A 383 -9.25 -10.90 -6.92
C LEU A 383 -8.12 -11.94 -6.81
N VAL A 384 -7.03 -11.60 -6.13
CA VAL A 384 -5.97 -12.57 -5.77
C VAL A 384 -6.21 -13.11 -4.37
N ASP A 385 -6.23 -14.43 -4.20
CA ASP A 385 -6.17 -15.07 -2.89
C ASP A 385 -4.84 -14.70 -2.23
N ILE A 386 -4.88 -13.91 -1.17
CA ILE A 386 -3.67 -13.45 -0.48
C ILE A 386 -2.89 -14.57 0.21
N VAL A 387 -3.49 -15.77 0.35
CA VAL A 387 -2.82 -16.96 0.91
C VAL A 387 -2.20 -17.82 -0.19
N THR A 388 -2.92 -18.03 -1.30
CA THR A 388 -2.53 -19.02 -2.33
C THR A 388 -2.08 -18.41 -3.67
N GLY A 389 -2.27 -17.11 -3.84
CA GLY A 389 -2.08 -16.39 -5.09
C GLY A 389 -3.14 -16.70 -6.16
N GLU A 390 -4.10 -17.58 -5.90
CA GLU A 390 -5.08 -18.02 -6.90
C GLU A 390 -6.14 -16.96 -7.19
N ALA A 391 -6.66 -16.94 -8.42
CA ALA A 391 -7.77 -16.06 -8.77
C ALA A 391 -9.04 -16.44 -7.99
N ILE A 392 -9.65 -15.45 -7.35
CA ILE A 392 -10.97 -15.53 -6.72
C ILE A 392 -11.92 -14.63 -7.50
N ARG A 393 -12.99 -15.24 -8.00
CA ARG A 393 -14.12 -14.53 -8.61
C ARG A 393 -15.11 -14.11 -7.52
N ARG A 394 -15.45 -12.82 -7.46
CA ARG A 394 -16.35 -12.28 -6.43
C ARG A 394 -17.39 -11.33 -7.00
N THR A 395 -18.66 -11.65 -6.78
CA THR A 395 -19.77 -10.75 -7.03
C THR A 395 -19.70 -9.54 -6.08
N PRO A 396 -19.90 -8.30 -6.57
CA PRO A 396 -19.90 -7.13 -5.70
C PRO A 396 -20.93 -7.20 -4.57
N GLY A 397 -20.55 -6.70 -3.39
CA GLY A 397 -21.44 -6.63 -2.21
C GLY A 397 -21.66 -7.97 -1.51
N ILE A 398 -21.03 -9.06 -1.97
CA ILE A 398 -21.14 -10.37 -1.36
C ILE A 398 -19.77 -10.73 -0.75
N PRO A 399 -19.60 -10.65 0.59
CA PRO A 399 -18.47 -11.27 1.26
C PRO A 399 -18.42 -12.78 0.93
N GLY A 400 -17.23 -13.38 0.84
CA GLY A 400 -17.07 -14.82 0.59
C GLY A 400 -17.90 -15.66 1.59
N ALA A 401 -18.45 -16.84 1.26
CA ALA A 401 -18.10 -17.80 0.22
C ALA A 401 -19.29 -18.15 -0.71
N GLN A 402 -19.05 -18.15 -2.03
CA GLN A 402 -19.73 -19.11 -2.92
C GLN A 402 -18.73 -20.15 -3.38
N ALA A 403 -18.92 -21.39 -2.94
CA ALA A 403 -18.14 -22.54 -3.35
C ALA A 403 -18.45 -23.05 -4.77
N SER A 404 -19.21 -22.31 -5.59
CA SER A 404 -19.82 -22.87 -6.81
C SER A 404 -19.15 -22.50 -8.14
N LEU A 405 -18.09 -21.67 -8.16
CA LEU A 405 -17.40 -21.30 -9.41
C LEU A 405 -15.90 -21.64 -9.45
N ALA A 406 -15.42 -22.49 -8.55
CA ALA A 406 -14.09 -23.09 -8.64
C ALA A 406 -14.07 -24.33 -9.56
N GLY A 407 -14.77 -24.27 -10.70
CA GLY A 407 -14.77 -25.31 -11.72
C GLY A 407 -13.88 -24.95 -12.92
N PRO A 408 -13.22 -25.92 -13.56
CA PRO A 408 -12.49 -25.66 -14.80
C PRO A 408 -13.46 -25.18 -15.88
N ILE A 409 -13.14 -24.04 -16.51
CA ILE A 409 -13.91 -23.52 -17.64
C ILE A 409 -13.57 -24.38 -18.86
N TYR A 410 -14.51 -25.23 -19.28
CA TYR A 410 -14.53 -25.75 -20.64
C TYR A 410 -15.09 -24.66 -21.56
N VAL A 411 -14.33 -24.28 -22.58
CA VAL A 411 -14.80 -23.46 -23.69
C VAL A 411 -15.94 -24.22 -24.37
N VAL A 412 -17.14 -23.64 -24.39
CA VAL A 412 -18.23 -24.14 -25.23
C VAL A 412 -18.03 -23.51 -26.61
N GLU A 413 -17.46 -24.28 -27.53
CA GLU A 413 -17.50 -23.94 -28.96
C GLU A 413 -18.94 -24.06 -29.46
N GLY A 414 -19.39 -23.01 -30.14
CA GLY A 414 -20.64 -22.98 -30.93
C GLY A 414 -20.35 -23.13 -32.41
#